data_AF-A0A550CQR5-F1
#
_entry.id   AF-A0A550CQR5-F1
#
_cell.length_a   1.000
_cell.length_b   1.000
_cell.length_c   1.000
_cell.angle_alpha   90.00
_cell.angle_beta   90.00
_cell.angle_gamma   90.00
#
_symmetry.space_group_name_H-M   'P 1'
#
loop_
_entity.id
_entity.type
_entity.pdbx_description
1 polymer ?
#
loop_
_entity_poly.entity_id
_entity_poly.type
_entity_poly.pdbx_seq_one_letter_code
_entity_poly.pdbx_strand_id
1 'polypeptide(L)'
;MSDPPFIAGNPSSIAAYRSRLIALRASYNDLPLAEGMAFDLVLKSPPRNPSVTGVRPLQISSAQLDVETRFALTKPLQIGSGYHSQVWMAQPLSSTPDQTGSLVLKFVIPSYIKLPSTYLEESEVRLGQYLFPANSVEYAAAAYEKLPELQGSSLPYFYGVHNVNMHWGETVFILAMEYIAGPSLADLQKVIDSENSTSKYCDFNVYRGLFHMALDVVRAAHAKDVYHIDIRGQNILIDEENDHPVFIDWQNVTIQWAVGPLGVTIPNPFITQEYIDMQHLMSTFYDSKHHNERMVKYIAAELPDVERYWV
;
A
#
# COMPACT_ATOMS: atom_id res chain seq x y z
N MET A 1 8.54 -16.07 9.51
CA MET A 1 9.40 -15.73 8.37
C MET A 1 9.81 -17.02 7.69
N SER A 2 9.56 -17.13 6.40
CA SER A 2 10.12 -18.19 5.55
C SER A 2 11.66 -18.07 5.50
N ASP A 3 12.35 -19.19 5.30
CA ASP A 3 13.78 -19.16 5.02
C ASP A 3 14.09 -18.28 3.81
N PRO A 4 15.16 -17.47 3.84
CA PRO A 4 15.52 -16.61 2.73
C PRO A 4 15.88 -17.46 1.50
N PRO A 5 15.49 -17.05 0.29
CA PRO A 5 15.74 -17.82 -0.93
C PRO A 5 17.22 -17.86 -1.36
N PHE A 6 18.08 -17.10 -0.69
CA PHE A 6 19.54 -17.10 -0.84
C PHE A 6 20.21 -16.61 0.44
N ILE A 7 21.53 -16.83 0.55
CA ILE A 7 22.35 -16.35 1.68
C ILE A 7 23.00 -15.02 1.29
N ALA A 8 22.69 -13.93 2.01
CA ALA A 8 23.34 -12.63 1.81
C ALA A 8 24.85 -12.72 2.12
N GLY A 9 25.68 -11.98 1.38
CA GLY A 9 27.15 -12.11 1.45
C GLY A 9 27.72 -13.37 0.79
N ASN A 10 26.88 -14.24 0.17
CA ASN A 10 27.32 -15.39 -0.61
C ASN A 10 27.02 -15.18 -2.11
N PRO A 11 28.00 -14.73 -2.92
CA PRO A 11 27.79 -14.40 -4.33
C PRO A 11 27.25 -15.57 -5.16
N SER A 12 27.67 -16.81 -4.88
CA SER A 12 27.22 -18.00 -5.62
C SER A 12 25.75 -18.31 -5.34
N SER A 13 25.31 -18.21 -4.08
CA SER A 13 23.90 -18.38 -3.71
C SER A 13 23.02 -17.30 -4.35
N ILE A 14 23.47 -16.05 -4.31
CA ILE A 14 22.76 -14.93 -4.93
C ILE A 14 22.69 -15.07 -6.45
N ALA A 15 23.79 -15.45 -7.10
CA ALA A 15 23.84 -15.66 -8.54
C ALA A 15 22.89 -16.79 -8.97
N ALA A 16 22.83 -17.90 -8.24
CA ALA A 16 21.90 -18.99 -8.51
C ALA A 16 20.45 -18.53 -8.41
N TYR A 17 20.11 -17.77 -7.36
CA TYR A 17 18.77 -17.20 -7.19
C TYR A 17 18.42 -16.22 -8.31
N ARG A 18 19.33 -15.31 -8.68
CA ARG A 18 19.15 -14.38 -9.81
C ARG A 18 18.88 -15.12 -11.11
N SER A 19 19.67 -16.15 -11.44
CA SER A 19 19.47 -16.96 -12.65
C SER A 19 18.09 -17.61 -12.66
N ARG A 20 17.63 -18.12 -11.52
CA ARG A 20 16.26 -18.65 -11.38
C ARG A 20 15.21 -17.58 -11.62
N LEU A 21 15.33 -16.38 -11.03
CA LEU A 21 14.37 -15.29 -11.24
C LEU A 21 14.34 -14.82 -12.70
N ILE A 22 15.49 -14.78 -13.38
CA ILE A 22 15.57 -14.43 -14.80
C ILE A 22 14.84 -15.48 -15.66
N ALA A 23 15.03 -16.76 -15.37
CA ALA A 23 14.32 -17.84 -16.07
C ALA A 23 12.80 -17.75 -15.84
N LEU A 24 12.36 -17.54 -14.59
CA LEU A 24 10.95 -17.37 -14.26
C LEU A 24 10.33 -16.14 -14.95
N ARG A 25 11.08 -15.03 -15.03
CA ARG A 25 10.65 -13.81 -15.74
C ARG A 25 10.46 -14.07 -17.23
N ALA A 26 11.33 -14.87 -17.86
CA ALA A 26 11.18 -15.26 -19.25
C ALA A 26 9.87 -16.05 -19.44
N SER A 27 9.60 -17.05 -18.59
CA SER A 27 8.35 -17.81 -18.63
C SER A 27 7.10 -16.98 -18.31
N TYR A 28 7.20 -15.99 -17.42
CA TYR A 28 6.11 -15.04 -17.16
C TYR A 28 5.74 -14.25 -18.42
N ASN A 29 6.73 -13.82 -19.21
CA ASN A 29 6.46 -13.04 -20.41
C ASN A 29 5.70 -13.82 -21.50
N ASP A 30 5.75 -15.16 -21.47
CA ASP A 30 5.01 -16.01 -22.40
C ASP A 30 3.50 -16.04 -22.09
N LEU A 31 3.12 -15.95 -20.81
CA LEU A 31 1.71 -15.94 -20.38
C LEU A 31 1.55 -15.11 -19.10
N PRO A 32 1.58 -13.76 -19.22
CA PRO A 32 1.52 -12.84 -18.09
C PRO A 32 0.15 -12.86 -17.41
N LEU A 33 0.03 -12.16 -16.27
CA LEU A 33 -1.28 -11.84 -15.71
C LEU A 33 -2.11 -11.10 -16.76
N ALA A 34 -3.35 -11.54 -16.93
CA ALA A 34 -4.25 -11.03 -17.95
C ALA A 34 -5.70 -11.01 -17.43
N GLU A 35 -6.51 -10.17 -18.05
CA GLU A 35 -7.97 -10.15 -17.85
C GLU A 35 -8.56 -11.56 -18.07
N GLY A 36 -9.50 -11.95 -17.22
CA GLY A 36 -10.14 -13.26 -17.21
C GLY A 36 -9.37 -14.35 -16.45
N MET A 37 -8.08 -14.15 -16.12
CA MET A 37 -7.36 -15.08 -15.24
C MET A 37 -8.03 -15.10 -13.87
N ALA A 38 -8.21 -16.29 -13.30
CA ALA A 38 -9.01 -16.48 -12.09
C ALA A 38 -8.23 -17.18 -10.97
N PHE A 39 -8.55 -16.80 -9.74
CA PHE A 39 -7.89 -17.25 -8.52
C PHE A 39 -8.94 -17.68 -7.50
N ASP A 40 -8.73 -18.84 -6.89
CA ASP A 40 -9.54 -19.34 -5.77
C ASP A 40 -8.95 -18.78 -4.47
N LEU A 41 -9.72 -17.96 -3.75
CA LEU A 41 -9.28 -17.21 -2.56
C LEU A 41 -10.26 -17.40 -1.41
N VAL A 42 -9.74 -17.51 -0.18
CA VAL A 42 -10.54 -17.53 1.07
C VAL A 42 -10.40 -16.17 1.76
N LEU A 43 -11.30 -15.24 1.45
CA LEU A 43 -11.23 -13.87 1.97
C LEU A 43 -11.55 -13.86 3.47
N LYS A 44 -10.66 -13.32 4.31
CA LYS A 44 -10.90 -13.20 5.75
C LYS A 44 -11.92 -12.10 6.02
N SER A 45 -12.79 -12.33 7.01
CA SER A 45 -13.65 -11.28 7.54
C SER A 45 -12.82 -10.14 8.15
N PRO A 46 -12.99 -8.88 7.69
CA PRO A 46 -12.28 -7.75 8.29
C PRO A 46 -12.83 -7.42 9.68
N PRO A 47 -12.04 -6.74 10.53
CA PRO A 47 -12.48 -6.32 11.85
C PRO A 47 -13.70 -5.40 11.77
N ARG A 48 -14.73 -5.69 12.58
CA ARG A 48 -15.93 -4.83 12.67
C ARG A 48 -15.68 -3.74 13.70
N ASN A 49 -15.63 -2.48 13.25
CA ASN A 49 -15.53 -1.32 14.13
C ASN A 49 -16.72 -0.36 13.92
N PRO A 50 -17.84 -0.56 14.64
CA PRO A 50 -19.06 0.23 14.45
C PRO A 50 -18.95 1.68 14.95
N SER A 51 -17.86 2.04 15.64
CA SER A 51 -17.71 3.35 16.31
C SER A 51 -16.98 4.40 15.49
N VAL A 52 -16.44 4.06 14.32
CA VAL A 52 -15.67 5.00 13.49
C VAL A 52 -16.60 5.64 12.46
N THR A 53 -16.60 6.97 12.39
CA THR A 53 -17.40 7.73 11.42
C THR A 53 -16.86 7.52 10.01
N GLY A 54 -17.77 7.43 9.02
CA GLY A 54 -17.41 7.26 7.60
C GLY A 54 -16.76 5.92 7.28
N VAL A 55 -17.13 4.87 8.02
CA VAL A 55 -16.84 3.48 7.63
C VAL A 55 -17.73 3.11 6.46
N ARG A 56 -17.10 2.79 5.33
CA ARG A 56 -17.78 2.30 4.13
C ARG A 56 -18.43 0.94 4.39
N PRO A 57 -19.58 0.67 3.74
CA PRO A 57 -20.17 -0.67 3.77
C PRO A 57 -19.24 -1.68 3.12
N LEU A 58 -19.26 -2.93 3.63
CA LEU A 58 -18.55 -4.02 2.97
C LEU A 58 -19.12 -4.25 1.57
N GLN A 59 -18.28 -4.11 0.55
CA GLN A 59 -18.65 -4.39 -0.83
C GLN A 59 -18.75 -5.89 -1.11
N ILE A 60 -18.03 -6.71 -0.34
CA ILE A 60 -18.05 -8.17 -0.43
C ILE A 60 -19.16 -8.73 0.46
N SER A 61 -19.94 -9.67 -0.08
CA SER A 61 -21.02 -10.32 0.66
C SER A 61 -20.45 -11.15 1.81
N SER A 62 -21.12 -11.11 2.97
CA SER A 62 -20.78 -11.97 4.11
C SER A 62 -20.76 -13.47 3.78
N ALA A 63 -21.48 -13.90 2.73
CA ALA A 63 -21.47 -15.29 2.26
C ALA A 63 -20.18 -15.68 1.50
N GLN A 64 -19.38 -14.70 1.08
CA GLN A 64 -18.10 -14.89 0.38
C GLN A 64 -16.90 -14.78 1.33
N LEU A 65 -17.13 -14.33 2.56
CA LEU A 65 -16.09 -14.28 3.59
C LEU A 65 -15.93 -15.66 4.23
N ASP A 66 -14.69 -16.01 4.52
CA ASP A 66 -14.27 -17.26 5.15
C ASP A 66 -14.68 -18.52 4.35
N VAL A 67 -14.97 -18.34 3.06
CA VAL A 67 -15.33 -19.39 2.09
C VAL A 67 -14.45 -19.23 0.84
N GLU A 68 -13.98 -20.36 0.29
CA GLU A 68 -13.25 -20.36 -0.98
C GLU A 68 -14.14 -19.87 -2.12
N THR A 69 -13.76 -18.75 -2.71
CA THR A 69 -14.49 -18.08 -3.78
C THR A 69 -13.53 -17.80 -4.94
N ARG A 70 -14.01 -17.98 -6.17
CA ARG A 70 -13.22 -17.76 -7.38
C ARG A 70 -13.40 -16.34 -7.91
N PHE A 71 -12.30 -15.61 -8.01
CA PHE A 71 -12.26 -14.22 -8.50
C PHE A 71 -11.51 -14.14 -9.82
N ALA A 72 -12.10 -13.49 -10.82
CA ALA A 72 -11.45 -13.23 -12.11
C ALA A 72 -10.93 -11.79 -12.17
N LEU A 73 -9.73 -11.62 -12.74
CA LEU A 73 -9.15 -10.32 -13.03
C LEU A 73 -9.97 -9.62 -14.10
N THR A 74 -10.34 -8.37 -13.87
CA THR A 74 -11.18 -7.60 -14.81
C THR A 74 -10.44 -6.41 -15.39
N LYS A 75 -9.61 -5.73 -14.61
CA LYS A 75 -8.93 -4.51 -15.06
C LYS A 75 -7.56 -4.36 -14.40
N PRO A 76 -6.48 -4.10 -15.16
CA PRO A 76 -5.21 -3.72 -14.57
C PRO A 76 -5.32 -2.30 -13.99
N LEU A 77 -4.89 -2.13 -12.74
CA LEU A 77 -4.78 -0.83 -12.07
C LEU A 77 -3.33 -0.34 -12.07
N GLN A 78 -2.37 -1.26 -11.96
CA GLN A 78 -0.95 -0.97 -12.05
C GLN A 78 -0.21 -2.19 -12.61
N ILE A 79 0.45 -2.03 -13.75
CA ILE A 79 1.25 -3.07 -14.41
C ILE A 79 2.51 -2.46 -15.04
N GLY A 80 3.48 -3.31 -15.39
CA GLY A 80 4.67 -2.92 -16.14
C GLY A 80 5.96 -2.89 -15.30
N SER A 81 7.04 -2.46 -15.95
CA SER A 81 8.35 -2.35 -15.33
C SER A 81 8.43 -1.14 -14.38
N GLY A 82 9.22 -1.27 -13.32
CA GLY A 82 9.45 -0.20 -12.34
C GLY A 82 8.55 -0.27 -11.09
N TYR A 83 7.51 -1.09 -11.10
CA TYR A 83 6.67 -1.35 -9.93
C TYR A 83 7.14 -2.58 -9.15
N HIS A 84 7.01 -2.54 -7.82
CA HIS A 84 7.29 -3.68 -6.94
C HIS A 84 6.16 -4.71 -6.89
N SER A 85 5.01 -4.39 -7.48
CA SER A 85 3.83 -5.25 -7.55
C SER A 85 2.97 -4.89 -8.75
N GLN A 86 2.19 -5.86 -9.20
CA GLN A 86 1.07 -5.60 -10.12
C GLN A 86 -0.21 -5.51 -9.33
N VAL A 87 -1.09 -4.58 -9.70
CA VAL A 87 -2.36 -4.35 -9.01
C VAL A 87 -3.47 -4.51 -10.02
N TRP A 88 -4.45 -5.34 -9.68
CA TRP A 88 -5.59 -5.64 -10.54
C TRP A 88 -6.88 -5.52 -9.76
N MET A 89 -7.92 -5.05 -10.44
CA MET A 89 -9.29 -5.24 -10.00
C MET A 89 -9.72 -6.67 -10.30
N ALA A 90 -10.46 -7.28 -9.39
CA ALA A 90 -11.06 -8.60 -9.58
C ALA A 90 -12.51 -8.63 -9.10
N GLN A 91 -13.29 -9.54 -9.68
CA GLN A 91 -14.70 -9.74 -9.37
C GLN A 91 -15.01 -11.23 -9.19
N PRO A 92 -16.00 -11.59 -8.34
CA PRO A 92 -16.35 -12.98 -8.14
C PRO A 92 -17.07 -13.54 -9.37
N LEU A 93 -16.70 -14.74 -9.82
CA LEU A 93 -17.29 -15.36 -11.02
C LEU A 93 -18.75 -15.81 -10.84
N SER A 94 -19.16 -16.11 -9.61
CA SER A 94 -20.49 -16.63 -9.26
C SER A 94 -21.50 -15.54 -8.88
N SER A 95 -21.15 -14.27 -9.08
CA SER A 95 -22.00 -13.14 -8.70
C SER A 95 -23.18 -12.98 -9.65
N THR A 96 -24.39 -12.90 -9.11
CA THR A 96 -25.50 -12.26 -9.84
C THR A 96 -25.12 -10.80 -10.14
N PRO A 97 -25.65 -10.17 -11.21
CA PRO A 97 -25.30 -8.79 -11.59
C PRO A 97 -25.36 -7.79 -10.43
N ASP A 98 -26.27 -8.01 -9.48
CA ASP A 98 -26.51 -7.16 -8.30
C ASP A 98 -25.54 -7.39 -7.12
N GLN A 99 -24.58 -8.33 -7.21
CA GLN A 99 -23.63 -8.68 -6.14
C GLN A 99 -22.16 -8.54 -6.58
N THR A 100 -21.85 -7.55 -7.41
CA THR A 100 -20.51 -7.35 -7.99
C THR A 100 -19.58 -6.55 -7.06
N GLY A 101 -19.44 -7.02 -5.82
CA GLY A 101 -18.39 -6.54 -4.93
C GLY A 101 -17.03 -6.69 -5.60
N SER A 102 -16.40 -5.56 -5.95
CA SER A 102 -15.10 -5.55 -6.61
C SER A 102 -14.01 -5.47 -5.55
N LEU A 103 -12.89 -6.16 -5.79
CA LEU A 103 -11.74 -6.12 -4.89
C LEU A 103 -10.46 -5.82 -5.67
N VAL A 104 -9.43 -5.44 -4.93
CA VAL A 104 -8.08 -5.24 -5.44
C VAL A 104 -7.22 -6.45 -5.07
N LEU A 105 -6.58 -7.04 -6.07
CA LEU A 105 -5.53 -8.03 -5.91
C LEU A 105 -4.18 -7.38 -6.23
N LYS A 106 -3.34 -7.24 -5.20
CA LYS A 106 -1.95 -6.80 -5.33
C LYS A 106 -1.04 -8.03 -5.36
N PHE A 107 -0.42 -8.26 -6.50
CA PHE A 107 0.49 -9.36 -6.78
C PHE A 107 1.94 -8.94 -6.53
N VAL A 108 2.61 -9.62 -5.61
CA VAL A 108 4.06 -9.56 -5.47
C VAL A 108 4.65 -10.80 -6.16
N ILE A 109 5.23 -10.59 -7.32
CA ILE A 109 5.84 -11.62 -8.16
C ILE A 109 7.36 -11.55 -7.98
N PRO A 110 8.01 -12.54 -7.31
CA PRO A 110 9.45 -12.48 -7.00
C PRO A 110 10.35 -12.20 -8.20
N SER A 111 10.05 -12.79 -9.35
CA SER A 111 10.77 -12.62 -10.60
C SER A 111 10.61 -11.25 -11.19
N TYR A 112 9.61 -10.46 -10.79
CA TYR A 112 9.32 -9.12 -11.32
C TYR A 112 9.76 -7.97 -10.41
N ILE A 113 10.19 -8.27 -9.18
CA ILE A 113 10.85 -7.27 -8.32
C ILE A 113 12.31 -7.03 -8.74
N LYS A 114 12.96 -6.04 -8.11
CA LYS A 114 14.38 -5.75 -8.30
C LYS A 114 15.21 -7.01 -8.00
N LEU A 115 16.11 -7.39 -8.91
CA LEU A 115 17.02 -8.51 -8.68
C LEU A 115 18.08 -8.11 -7.62
N PRO A 116 18.41 -8.98 -6.65
CA PRO A 116 19.45 -8.67 -5.65
C PRO A 116 20.81 -8.52 -6.32
N SER A 117 21.65 -7.57 -5.93
CA SER A 117 23.04 -7.47 -6.42
C SER A 117 23.79 -8.77 -6.13
N THR A 118 24.67 -9.24 -7.03
CA THR A 118 25.53 -10.41 -6.75
C THR A 118 26.49 -10.18 -5.58
N TYR A 119 26.70 -8.92 -5.21
CA TYR A 119 27.52 -8.48 -4.09
C TYR A 119 26.66 -7.97 -2.93
N LEU A 120 25.39 -8.38 -2.86
CA LEU A 120 24.48 -7.95 -1.80
C LEU A 120 24.96 -8.51 -0.45
N GLU A 121 25.35 -7.62 0.45
CA GLU A 121 25.82 -7.95 1.79
C GLU A 121 24.66 -8.09 2.78
N GLU A 122 24.88 -8.83 3.86
CA GLU A 122 23.88 -9.00 4.92
C GLU A 122 23.46 -7.65 5.52
N SER A 123 24.41 -6.72 5.70
CA SER A 123 24.12 -5.38 6.18
C SER A 123 23.16 -4.62 5.28
N GLU A 124 23.23 -4.80 3.96
CA GLU A 124 22.35 -4.11 3.01
C GLU A 124 20.92 -4.63 3.11
N VAL A 125 20.74 -5.95 3.34
CA VAL A 125 19.43 -6.55 3.64
C VAL A 125 18.89 -6.01 4.97
N ARG A 126 19.70 -5.96 6.03
CA ARG A 126 19.30 -5.42 7.34
C ARG A 126 18.94 -3.93 7.27
N LEU A 127 19.62 -3.16 6.44
CA LEU A 127 19.33 -1.76 6.17
C LEU A 127 18.12 -1.56 5.24
N GLY A 128 17.45 -2.63 4.81
CA GLY A 128 16.27 -2.56 3.95
C GLY A 128 16.56 -2.19 2.50
N GLN A 129 17.83 -2.17 2.07
CA GLN A 129 18.20 -1.85 0.68
C GLN A 129 17.78 -2.95 -0.31
N TYR A 130 17.61 -4.16 0.20
CA TYR A 130 16.95 -5.25 -0.49
C TYR A 130 15.94 -5.91 0.44
N LEU A 131 14.67 -5.93 0.01
CA LEU A 131 13.60 -6.58 0.73
C LEU A 131 13.18 -7.85 -0.01
N PHE A 132 13.21 -8.99 0.68
CA PHE A 132 12.69 -10.23 0.13
C PHE A 132 11.19 -10.10 -0.16
N PRO A 133 10.67 -10.69 -1.27
CA PRO A 133 9.25 -10.64 -1.60
C PRO A 133 8.33 -11.10 -0.47
N ALA A 134 8.68 -12.19 0.22
CA ALA A 134 7.88 -12.68 1.34
C ALA A 134 7.82 -11.64 2.48
N ASN A 135 8.96 -11.02 2.82
CA ASN A 135 9.03 -10.02 3.87
C ASN A 135 8.23 -8.76 3.51
N SER A 136 8.22 -8.32 2.24
CA SER A 136 7.41 -7.15 1.85
C SER A 136 5.92 -7.40 2.03
N VAL A 137 5.46 -8.63 1.77
CA VAL A 137 4.07 -9.04 1.99
C VAL A 137 3.76 -9.18 3.48
N GLU A 138 4.66 -9.78 4.26
CA GLU A 138 4.51 -9.87 5.72
C GLU A 138 4.41 -8.47 6.35
N TYR A 139 5.25 -7.52 5.93
CA TYR A 139 5.22 -6.14 6.45
C TYR A 139 3.94 -5.40 6.04
N ALA A 140 3.48 -5.55 4.81
CA ALA A 140 2.22 -4.94 4.37
C ALA A 140 1.04 -5.53 5.16
N ALA A 141 0.94 -6.86 5.29
CA ALA A 141 -0.12 -7.52 6.04
C ALA A 141 -0.13 -7.10 7.52
N ALA A 142 1.05 -7.06 8.15
CA ALA A 142 1.19 -6.63 9.54
C ALA A 142 0.73 -5.18 9.78
N ALA A 143 0.83 -4.30 8.76
CA ALA A 143 0.32 -2.93 8.87
C ALA A 143 -1.21 -2.92 9.01
N TYR A 144 -1.90 -3.59 8.08
CA TYR A 144 -3.36 -3.67 8.11
C TYR A 144 -3.87 -4.36 9.37
N GLU A 145 -3.20 -5.43 9.82
CA GLU A 145 -3.57 -6.14 11.05
C GLU A 145 -3.40 -5.30 12.32
N LYS A 146 -2.44 -4.36 12.34
CA LYS A 146 -2.25 -3.41 13.46
C LYS A 146 -3.20 -2.23 13.45
N LEU A 147 -3.83 -1.92 12.31
CA LEU A 147 -4.71 -0.76 12.11
C LEU A 147 -6.18 -1.15 11.87
N PRO A 148 -6.79 -2.03 12.70
CA PRO A 148 -8.14 -2.54 12.45
C PRO A 148 -9.24 -1.48 12.53
N GLU A 149 -9.04 -0.39 13.28
CA GLU A 149 -9.99 0.73 13.40
C GLU A 149 -9.98 1.69 12.22
N LEU A 150 -8.94 1.65 11.39
CA LEU A 150 -8.87 2.51 10.21
C LEU A 150 -9.38 1.81 8.95
N GLN A 151 -9.53 0.48 8.98
CA GLN A 151 -10.04 -0.28 7.84
C GLN A 151 -11.52 0.03 7.55
N GLY A 152 -11.82 0.25 6.28
CA GLY A 152 -13.14 0.67 5.81
C GLY A 152 -13.38 2.17 5.87
N SER A 153 -12.53 2.95 6.55
CA SER A 153 -12.60 4.42 6.55
C SER A 153 -11.39 4.99 5.82
N SER A 154 -10.23 5.04 6.45
CA SER A 154 -9.02 5.64 5.89
C SER A 154 -8.01 4.62 5.38
N LEU A 155 -8.28 3.33 5.58
CA LEU A 155 -7.62 2.21 4.94
C LEU A 155 -8.67 1.39 4.18
N PRO A 156 -8.30 0.70 3.08
CA PRO A 156 -9.11 -0.37 2.52
C PRO A 156 -9.37 -1.47 3.56
N TYR A 157 -10.52 -2.14 3.48
CA TYR A 157 -10.65 -3.45 4.14
C TYR A 157 -9.58 -4.41 3.60
N PHE A 158 -8.91 -5.12 4.50
CA PHE A 158 -7.89 -6.11 4.17
C PHE A 158 -8.45 -7.52 4.36
N TYR A 159 -8.50 -8.28 3.28
CA TYR A 159 -9.06 -9.63 3.24
C TYR A 159 -8.01 -10.74 3.39
N GLY A 160 -6.73 -10.37 3.51
CA GLY A 160 -5.64 -11.29 3.83
C GLY A 160 -4.62 -11.50 2.71
N VAL A 161 -3.70 -12.44 2.98
CA VAL A 161 -2.61 -12.84 2.10
C VAL A 161 -2.86 -14.25 1.57
N HIS A 162 -2.62 -14.44 0.28
CA HIS A 162 -2.72 -15.73 -0.39
C HIS A 162 -1.43 -16.04 -1.14
N ASN A 163 -1.05 -17.32 -1.14
CA ASN A 163 0.10 -17.82 -1.89
C ASN A 163 -0.42 -18.72 -3.00
N VAL A 164 -0.11 -18.40 -4.25
CA VAL A 164 -0.56 -19.15 -5.42
C VAL A 164 0.64 -19.61 -6.22
N ASN A 165 0.66 -20.90 -6.57
CA ASN A 165 1.63 -21.41 -7.52
C ASN A 165 1.14 -21.16 -8.94
N MET A 166 1.86 -20.31 -9.65
CA MET A 166 1.54 -19.95 -11.03
C MET A 166 1.94 -21.07 -11.99
N HIS A 167 1.32 -21.10 -13.17
CA HIS A 167 1.57 -22.14 -14.18
C HIS A 167 3.03 -22.18 -14.66
N TRP A 168 3.76 -21.06 -14.53
CA TRP A 168 5.20 -20.97 -14.84
C TRP A 168 6.13 -21.44 -13.69
N GLY A 169 5.56 -22.02 -12.62
CA GLY A 169 6.32 -22.63 -11.53
C GLY A 169 6.83 -21.66 -10.45
N GLU A 170 6.36 -20.41 -10.46
CA GLU A 170 6.66 -19.44 -9.41
C GLU A 170 5.53 -19.35 -8.38
N THR A 171 5.89 -19.25 -7.09
CA THR A 171 4.93 -18.87 -6.05
C THR A 171 4.79 -17.35 -6.05
N VAL A 172 3.57 -16.88 -6.28
CA VAL A 172 3.20 -15.46 -6.24
C VAL A 172 2.39 -15.21 -4.97
N PHE A 173 2.64 -14.05 -4.35
CA PHE A 173 1.91 -13.60 -3.18
C PHE A 173 0.84 -12.60 -3.60
N ILE A 174 -0.37 -12.74 -3.07
CA ILE A 174 -1.52 -11.91 -3.37
C ILE A 174 -2.03 -11.28 -2.09
N LEU A 175 -2.08 -9.95 -2.02
CA LEU A 175 -2.83 -9.22 -1.00
C LEU A 175 -4.21 -8.86 -1.56
N ALA A 176 -5.26 -9.34 -0.90
CA ALA A 176 -6.64 -9.04 -1.26
C ALA A 176 -7.17 -7.87 -0.41
N MET A 177 -7.68 -6.83 -1.05
CA MET A 177 -8.12 -5.59 -0.40
C MET A 177 -9.42 -5.06 -1.02
N GLU A 178 -10.13 -4.21 -0.28
CA GLU A 178 -11.26 -3.42 -0.79
C GLU A 178 -10.87 -2.60 -2.02
N TYR A 179 -11.75 -2.54 -3.02
CA TYR A 179 -11.62 -1.57 -4.10
C TYR A 179 -12.20 -0.21 -3.67
N ILE A 180 -11.36 0.81 -3.69
CA ILE A 180 -11.76 2.19 -3.41
C ILE A 180 -12.04 2.87 -4.74
N ALA A 181 -13.29 3.30 -4.93
CA ALA A 181 -13.67 4.14 -6.05
C ALA A 181 -13.26 5.60 -5.76
N GLY A 182 -12.72 6.27 -6.77
CA GLY A 182 -12.32 7.67 -6.67
C GLY A 182 -10.95 7.94 -7.27
N PRO A 183 -10.59 9.22 -7.46
CA PRO A 183 -9.29 9.62 -7.96
C PRO A 183 -8.21 9.44 -6.88
N SER A 184 -6.96 9.33 -7.31
CA SER A 184 -5.83 9.62 -6.43
C SER A 184 -5.81 11.10 -6.06
N LEU A 185 -5.23 11.47 -4.92
CA LEU A 185 -5.05 12.87 -4.55
C LEU A 185 -4.25 13.62 -5.62
N ALA A 186 -3.22 12.98 -6.19
CA ALA A 186 -2.44 13.58 -7.28
C ALA A 186 -3.31 13.89 -8.52
N ASP A 187 -4.25 13.02 -8.87
CA ASP A 187 -5.15 13.27 -10.00
C ASP A 187 -6.22 14.31 -9.65
N LEU A 188 -6.74 14.28 -8.41
CA LEU A 188 -7.65 15.31 -7.92
C LEU A 188 -6.99 16.69 -7.96
N GLN A 189 -5.73 16.83 -7.55
CA GLN A 189 -5.01 18.09 -7.58
C GLN A 189 -4.84 18.63 -9.01
N LYS A 190 -4.61 17.77 -10.02
CA LYS A 190 -4.62 18.19 -11.43
C LYS A 190 -5.98 18.75 -11.84
N VAL A 191 -7.07 18.17 -11.35
CA VAL A 191 -8.43 18.68 -11.60
C VAL A 191 -8.64 20.01 -10.89
N ILE A 192 -8.24 20.16 -9.63
CA ILE A 192 -8.33 21.42 -8.87
C ILE A 192 -7.54 22.54 -9.56
N ASP A 193 -6.35 22.23 -10.06
CA ASP A 193 -5.44 23.19 -10.69
C ASP A 193 -5.85 23.52 -12.15
N SER A 194 -6.83 22.83 -12.71
CA SER A 194 -7.35 23.09 -14.06
C SER A 194 -8.22 24.35 -14.10
N GLU A 195 -8.14 25.09 -15.22
CA GLU A 195 -8.97 26.27 -15.44
C GLU A 195 -10.46 25.90 -15.46
N ASN A 196 -11.28 26.67 -14.72
CA ASN A 196 -12.73 26.48 -14.61
C ASN A 196 -13.16 25.15 -13.97
N SER A 197 -12.30 24.51 -13.18
CA SER A 197 -12.69 23.34 -12.38
C SER A 197 -13.90 23.66 -11.49
N THR A 198 -14.88 22.77 -11.51
CA THR A 198 -16.08 22.84 -10.67
C THR A 198 -16.03 21.86 -9.49
N SER A 199 -14.86 21.26 -9.24
CA SER A 199 -14.66 20.35 -8.13
C SER A 199 -14.93 21.06 -6.80
N LYS A 200 -15.65 20.40 -5.88
CA LYS A 200 -15.87 20.92 -4.52
C LYS A 200 -14.55 21.17 -3.77
N TYR A 201 -13.50 20.44 -4.14
CA TYR A 201 -12.17 20.57 -3.55
C TYR A 201 -11.40 21.81 -4.04
N CYS A 202 -11.93 22.59 -4.98
CA CYS A 202 -11.45 23.95 -5.23
C CYS A 202 -11.75 24.90 -4.05
N ASP A 203 -12.71 24.55 -3.18
CA ASP A 203 -12.84 25.22 -1.88
C ASP A 203 -11.73 24.74 -0.93
N PHE A 204 -10.91 25.68 -0.50
CA PHE A 204 -9.80 25.40 0.40
C PHE A 204 -10.23 24.82 1.75
N ASN A 205 -11.41 25.16 2.27
CA ASN A 205 -11.87 24.57 3.53
C ASN A 205 -12.15 23.07 3.38
N VAL A 206 -12.69 22.65 2.22
CA VAL A 206 -12.93 21.24 1.91
C VAL A 206 -11.58 20.53 1.72
N TYR A 207 -10.68 21.10 0.93
CA TYR A 207 -9.34 20.53 0.72
C TYR A 207 -8.50 20.47 2.01
N ARG A 208 -8.59 21.49 2.86
CA ARG A 208 -7.99 21.50 4.20
C ARG A 208 -8.62 20.44 5.11
N GLY A 209 -9.91 20.15 4.97
CA GLY A 209 -10.57 19.05 5.66
C GLY A 209 -9.91 17.70 5.32
N LEU A 210 -9.63 17.43 4.04
CA LEU A 210 -8.90 16.24 3.62
C LEU A 210 -7.52 16.15 4.28
N PHE A 211 -6.79 17.27 4.36
CA PHE A 211 -5.48 17.30 5.00
C PHE A 211 -5.54 16.92 6.48
N HIS A 212 -6.51 17.46 7.23
CA HIS A 212 -6.69 17.12 8.65
C HIS A 212 -6.98 15.64 8.87
N MET A 213 -7.91 15.09 8.09
CA MET A 213 -8.22 13.66 8.17
C MET A 213 -7.00 12.81 7.82
N ALA A 214 -6.22 13.22 6.82
CA ALA A 214 -5.01 12.53 6.45
C ALA A 214 -3.94 12.58 7.56
N LEU A 215 -3.80 13.74 8.22
CA LEU A 215 -2.90 13.94 9.35
C LEU A 215 -3.30 13.08 10.55
N ASP A 216 -4.59 13.02 10.88
CA ASP A 216 -5.10 12.20 11.98
C ASP A 216 -4.86 10.70 11.74
N VAL A 217 -4.99 10.24 10.50
CA VAL A 217 -4.71 8.86 10.10
C VAL A 217 -3.24 8.52 10.28
N VAL A 218 -2.34 9.37 9.80
CA VAL A 218 -0.89 9.16 9.95
C VAL A 218 -0.50 9.15 11.43
N ARG A 219 -1.03 10.07 12.24
CA ARG A 219 -0.82 10.08 13.70
C ARG A 219 -1.34 8.84 14.39
N ALA A 220 -2.54 8.39 14.05
CA ALA A 220 -3.13 7.18 14.60
C ALA A 220 -2.30 5.94 14.26
N ALA A 221 -1.76 5.87 13.04
CA ALA A 221 -0.85 4.81 12.63
C ALA A 221 0.49 4.86 13.39
N HIS A 222 1.11 6.04 13.49
CA HIS A 222 2.35 6.23 14.25
C HIS A 222 2.19 5.90 15.73
N ALA A 223 1.04 6.19 16.34
CA ALA A 223 0.73 5.81 17.72
C ALA A 223 0.67 4.29 17.95
N LYS A 224 0.69 3.49 16.89
CA LYS A 224 0.72 2.02 16.90
C LYS A 224 2.01 1.44 16.32
N ASP A 225 3.04 2.27 16.20
CA ASP A 225 4.32 1.94 15.57
C ASP A 225 4.11 1.37 14.14
N VAL A 226 3.20 1.98 13.38
CA VAL A 226 2.99 1.70 11.96
C VAL A 226 3.28 2.96 11.16
N TYR A 227 4.18 2.84 10.18
CA TYR A 227 4.61 3.91 9.32
C TYR A 227 4.18 3.62 7.89
N HIS A 228 3.91 4.65 7.09
CA HIS A 228 3.47 4.46 5.72
C HIS A 228 4.66 4.34 4.74
N ILE A 229 5.74 5.09 4.97
CA ILE A 229 7.01 5.07 4.21
C ILE A 229 6.94 5.65 2.79
N ASP A 230 5.86 5.41 2.06
CA ASP A 230 5.63 5.92 0.70
C ASP A 230 4.40 6.83 0.62
N ILE A 231 4.32 7.85 1.49
CA ILE A 231 3.25 8.86 1.41
C ILE A 231 3.49 9.73 0.19
N ARG A 232 2.56 9.66 -0.76
CA ARG A 232 2.53 10.49 -1.97
C ARG A 232 1.10 10.56 -2.50
N GLY A 233 0.81 11.55 -3.34
CA GLY A 233 -0.54 11.77 -3.85
C GLY A 233 -1.14 10.57 -4.61
N GLN A 234 -0.31 9.70 -5.19
CA GLN A 234 -0.76 8.47 -5.87
C GLN A 234 -1.18 7.36 -4.90
N ASN A 235 -0.69 7.38 -3.65
CA ASN A 235 -0.99 6.39 -2.62
C ASN A 235 -2.06 6.89 -1.63
N ILE A 236 -2.72 8.02 -1.93
CA ILE A 236 -3.87 8.53 -1.20
C ILE A 236 -5.03 8.60 -2.20
N LEU A 237 -6.02 7.73 -2.04
CA LEU A 237 -7.25 7.76 -2.82
C LEU A 237 -8.28 8.65 -2.12
N ILE A 238 -9.15 9.30 -2.88
CA ILE A 238 -10.20 10.16 -2.32
C ILE A 238 -11.55 9.47 -2.51
N ASP A 239 -12.13 9.06 -1.39
CA ASP A 239 -13.51 8.61 -1.32
C ASP A 239 -14.40 9.86 -1.38
N GLU A 240 -14.79 10.26 -2.59
CA GLU A 240 -15.53 11.50 -2.81
C GLU A 240 -16.95 11.49 -2.23
N GLU A 241 -17.51 10.29 -2.00
CA GLU A 241 -18.83 10.11 -1.39
C GLU A 241 -18.80 10.46 0.10
N ASN A 242 -17.72 10.07 0.79
CA ASN A 242 -17.54 10.33 2.23
C ASN A 242 -16.60 11.50 2.53
N ASP A 243 -16.03 12.14 1.51
CA ASP A 243 -15.02 13.20 1.64
C ASP A 243 -13.77 12.75 2.40
N HIS A 244 -13.35 11.49 2.26
CA HIS A 244 -12.30 10.89 3.08
C HIS A 244 -11.03 10.54 2.29
N PRO A 245 -9.83 10.80 2.83
CA PRO A 245 -8.59 10.25 2.30
C PRO A 245 -8.43 8.79 2.72
N VAL A 246 -8.12 7.93 1.75
CA VAL A 246 -7.88 6.50 1.93
C VAL A 246 -6.45 6.18 1.52
N PHE A 247 -5.62 5.85 2.49
CA PHE A 247 -4.22 5.49 2.28
C PHE A 247 -4.09 4.04 1.84
N ILE A 248 -3.32 3.82 0.78
CA ILE A 248 -3.02 2.50 0.23
C ILE A 248 -1.52 2.26 0.24
N ASP A 249 -1.10 1.00 0.04
CA ASP A 249 0.32 0.62 0.00
C ASP A 249 1.07 0.78 1.33
N TRP A 250 0.37 0.60 2.46
CA TRP A 250 0.97 0.54 3.79
C TRP A 250 2.04 -0.55 3.90
N GLN A 251 3.14 -0.21 4.59
CA GLN A 251 4.20 -1.15 4.94
C GLN A 251 4.58 -0.98 6.40
N ASN A 252 4.24 -1.94 7.25
CA ASN A 252 4.69 -1.96 8.64
C ASN A 252 6.10 -2.54 8.65
N VAL A 253 7.05 -1.72 8.25
CA VAL A 253 8.46 -2.02 8.47
C VAL A 253 8.70 -1.65 9.94
N THR A 254 8.29 -2.52 10.87
CA THR A 254 8.96 -2.58 12.17
C THR A 254 10.36 -3.07 11.86
N ILE A 255 11.23 -2.14 11.47
CA ILE A 255 12.43 -2.56 10.80
C ILE A 255 13.33 -3.26 11.80
N GLN A 256 13.89 -4.40 11.42
CA GLN A 256 14.90 -5.09 12.21
C GLN A 256 16.13 -4.22 12.52
N TRP A 257 16.33 -3.05 11.90
CA TRP A 257 17.36 -2.09 12.33
C TRP A 257 17.07 -1.42 13.69
N ALA A 258 15.85 -1.51 14.23
CA ALA A 258 15.57 -1.07 15.60
C ALA A 258 16.34 -1.89 16.66
N VAL A 259 16.66 -3.13 16.32
CA VAL A 259 17.56 -3.97 17.11
C VAL A 259 18.94 -3.77 16.49
N GLY A 260 19.69 -2.79 17.02
CA GLY A 260 21.12 -2.70 16.72
C GLY A 260 21.83 -4.02 17.03
N PRO A 261 23.12 -4.15 16.68
CA PRO A 261 23.94 -5.22 17.23
C PRO A 261 23.67 -5.34 18.74
N LEU A 262 23.56 -6.56 19.27
CA LEU A 262 23.33 -6.79 20.70
C LEU A 262 24.22 -5.85 21.53
N GLY A 263 23.59 -4.89 22.23
CA GLY A 263 24.28 -3.90 23.06
C GLY A 263 24.44 -2.48 22.49
N VAL A 264 23.96 -2.18 21.27
CA VAL A 264 23.96 -0.82 20.71
C VAL A 264 22.54 -0.25 20.71
N THR A 265 22.29 0.74 21.56
CA THR A 265 21.05 1.53 21.54
C THR A 265 21.05 2.41 20.29
N ILE A 266 20.29 2.04 19.27
CA ILE A 266 20.11 2.90 18.09
C ILE A 266 19.11 4.00 18.48
N PRO A 267 19.40 5.29 18.20
CA PRO A 267 18.45 6.38 18.37
C PRO A 267 17.12 6.01 17.72
N ASN A 268 16.02 6.29 18.40
CA ASN A 268 14.71 5.73 18.12
C ASN A 268 14.39 5.76 16.60
N PRO A 269 14.48 4.60 15.92
CA PRO A 269 14.35 4.49 14.46
C PRO A 269 13.03 5.06 13.94
N PHE A 270 12.03 4.97 14.79
CA PHE A 270 10.68 5.40 14.56
C PHE A 270 10.54 6.92 14.44
N ILE A 271 11.40 7.71 15.10
CA ILE A 271 11.36 9.18 15.03
C ILE A 271 11.74 9.67 13.63
N THR A 272 12.76 9.06 13.01
CA THR A 272 13.17 9.45 11.65
C THR A 272 12.08 9.13 10.64
N GLN A 273 11.44 7.96 10.75
CA GLN A 273 10.38 7.61 9.82
C GLN A 273 9.10 8.42 10.05
N GLU A 274 8.77 8.72 11.31
CA GLU A 274 7.69 9.67 11.65
C GLU A 274 7.93 11.02 10.96
N TYR A 275 9.17 11.52 11.03
CA TYR A 275 9.55 12.78 10.39
C TYR A 275 9.35 12.74 8.88
N ILE A 276 9.82 11.68 8.24
CA ILE A 276 9.70 11.48 6.79
C ILE A 276 8.24 11.40 6.37
N ASP A 277 7.41 10.61 7.07
CA ASP A 277 5.98 10.48 6.76
C ASP A 277 5.27 11.84 6.87
N MET A 278 5.51 12.59 7.95
CA MET A 278 4.91 13.92 8.14
C MET A 278 5.35 14.92 7.06
N GLN A 279 6.64 14.93 6.71
CA GLN A 279 7.18 15.77 5.64
C GLN A 279 6.55 15.44 4.29
N HIS A 280 6.47 14.15 3.96
CA HIS A 280 5.87 13.69 2.72
C HIS A 280 4.37 13.99 2.67
N LEU A 281 3.64 13.87 3.79
CA LEU A 281 2.24 14.23 3.87
C LEU A 281 2.03 15.73 3.57
N MET A 282 2.77 16.61 4.24
CA MET A 282 2.69 18.05 3.99
C MET A 282 3.02 18.37 2.53
N SER A 283 4.15 17.85 2.04
CA SER A 283 4.61 18.09 0.66
C SER A 283 3.57 17.62 -0.36
N THR A 284 2.97 16.46 -0.13
CA THR A 284 1.90 15.93 -0.99
C THR A 284 0.71 16.89 -1.07
N PHE A 285 0.27 17.48 0.04
CA PHE A 285 -0.84 18.44 0.03
C PHE A 285 -0.45 19.82 -0.51
N TYR A 286 0.84 20.17 -0.48
CA TYR A 286 1.39 21.37 -1.11
C TYR A 286 1.44 21.28 -2.64
N ASP A 287 1.35 20.10 -3.23
CA ASP A 287 1.47 19.94 -4.69
C ASP A 287 0.32 20.56 -5.50
N SER A 288 -0.83 20.88 -4.89
CA SER A 288 -1.86 21.70 -5.54
C SER A 288 -1.41 23.14 -5.67
N LYS A 289 -1.20 23.61 -6.91
CA LYS A 289 -0.86 25.02 -7.18
C LYS A 289 -1.94 25.97 -6.71
N HIS A 290 -3.21 25.56 -6.83
CA HIS A 290 -4.35 26.35 -6.39
C HIS A 290 -4.33 26.62 -4.88
N HIS A 291 -3.93 25.64 -4.08
CA HIS A 291 -4.01 25.70 -2.62
C HIS A 291 -2.68 25.91 -1.90
N ASN A 292 -1.55 25.74 -2.58
CA ASN A 292 -0.20 25.71 -1.99
C ASN A 292 0.04 26.86 -0.99
N GLU A 293 -0.07 28.11 -1.45
CA GLU A 293 0.24 29.27 -0.60
C GLU A 293 -0.67 29.36 0.63
N ARG A 294 -1.95 28.97 0.49
CA ARG A 294 -2.91 28.97 1.59
C ARG A 294 -2.61 27.86 2.58
N MET A 295 -2.21 26.68 2.09
CA MET A 295 -1.86 25.55 2.93
C MET A 295 -0.59 25.82 3.74
N VAL A 296 0.44 26.40 3.13
CA VAL A 296 1.69 26.80 3.82
C VAL A 296 1.39 27.80 4.93
N LYS A 297 0.63 28.86 4.63
CA LYS A 297 0.22 29.85 5.64
C LYS A 297 -0.62 29.22 6.75
N TYR A 298 -1.51 28.30 6.39
CA TYR A 298 -2.37 27.60 7.34
C TYR A 298 -1.55 26.74 8.32
N ILE A 299 -0.62 25.92 7.83
CA ILE A 299 0.19 25.04 8.68
C ILE A 299 1.07 25.87 9.62
N ALA A 300 1.73 26.91 9.13
CA ALA A 300 2.56 27.79 9.96
C ALA A 300 1.76 28.53 11.05
N ALA A 301 0.52 28.95 10.76
CA ALA A 301 -0.29 29.72 11.70
C ALA A 301 -1.05 28.85 12.70
N GLU A 302 -1.55 27.68 12.28
CA GLU A 302 -2.57 26.93 13.01
C GLU A 302 -2.09 25.53 13.45
N LEU A 303 -0.97 25.04 12.91
CA LEU A 303 -0.43 23.71 13.22
C LEU A 303 1.10 23.76 13.52
N PRO A 304 1.52 24.54 14.54
CA PRO A 304 2.95 24.69 14.85
C PRO A 304 3.63 23.38 15.28
N ASP A 305 2.87 22.43 15.81
CA ASP A 305 3.32 21.08 16.14
C ASP A 305 3.60 20.21 14.91
N VAL A 306 2.98 20.54 13.76
CA VAL A 306 3.25 19.93 12.45
C VAL A 306 4.37 20.68 11.73
N GLU A 307 4.42 22.01 11.86
CA GLU A 307 5.45 22.84 11.24
C GLU A 307 6.87 22.42 11.63
N ARG A 308 7.06 21.92 12.87
CA ARG A 308 8.37 21.41 13.34
C ARG A 308 8.96 20.30 12.46
N TYR A 309 8.13 19.60 11.67
CA TYR A 309 8.59 18.56 10.75
C TYR A 309 9.20 19.13 9.47
N TRP A 310 9.18 20.44 9.25
CA TRP A 310 9.72 21.08 8.06
C TRP A 310 11.20 21.49 8.18
N VAL A 311 11.76 21.52 9.41
CA VAL A 311 13.07 22.12 9.73
C VAL A 311 14.25 21.19 9.45
#